data_AF-A0A0D7Q1N2-F1
#
_entry.id   AF-A0A0D7Q1N2-F1
#
_cell.length_a   1.000
_cell.length_b   1.000
_cell.length_c   1.000
_cell.angle_alpha   90.00
_cell.angle_beta   90.00
_cell.angle_gamma   90.00
#
_symmetry.space_group_name_H-M   'P 1'
#
loop_
_entity.id
_entity.type
_entity.pdbx_description
1 polymer ?
#
loop_
_entity_poly.entity_id
_entity_poly.type
_entity_poly.pdbx_seq_one_letter_code
_entity_poly.pdbx_strand_id
1 'polypeptide(L)' 'MAEPAIRLLEVAVSQSGQARWKWNVSEGIVEIAAGYEVTRQAAQAEGDSALFALLSISRK' A
#
# COMPACT_ATOMS: atom_id res chain seq x y z
N MET A 1 6.59 26.71 15.03
CA MET A 1 6.48 26.24 13.63
C MET A 1 6.20 24.75 13.71
N ALA A 2 5.01 24.28 13.34
CA ALA A 2 4.74 22.85 13.31
C ALA A 2 5.43 22.27 12.08
N GLU A 3 6.30 21.28 12.28
CA GLU A 3 6.90 20.53 11.16
C GLU A 3 5.76 19.90 10.36
N PRO A 4 5.80 19.94 9.02
CA PRO A 4 4.81 19.24 8.21
C PRO A 4 4.89 17.76 8.59
N ALA A 5 3.78 17.18 9.04
CA ALA A 5 3.72 15.76 9.34
C ALA A 5 3.99 14.99 8.03
N ILE A 6 5.21 14.49 7.87
CA ILE A 6 5.61 13.70 6.71
C ILE A 6 4.84 12.38 6.80
N ARG A 7 3.87 12.19 5.89
CA ARG A 7 3.19 10.91 5.73
C ARG A 7 4.07 9.97 4.92
N LEU A 8 4.52 8.89 5.56
CA LEU A 8 5.26 7.82 4.92
C LEU A 8 4.32 6.62 4.74
N LEU A 9 3.92 6.40 3.49
CA LEU A 9 3.13 5.24 3.10
C LEU A 9 4.04 4.23 2.40
N GLU A 10 3.89 2.96 2.75
CA GLU A 10 4.71 1.86 2.24
C GLU A 10 3.82 0.78 1.62
N VAL A 11 4.28 0.19 0.51
CA VAL A 11 3.62 -0.97 -0.13
C VAL A 11 4.42 -2.22 0.18
N ALA A 12 3.76 -3.23 0.73
CA ALA A 12 4.34 -4.55 0.91
C ALA A 12 3.59 -5.59 0.08
N VAL A 13 4.33 -6.49 -0.56
CA VAL A 13 3.79 -7.63 -1.31
C VAL A 13 4.36 -8.92 -0.73
N SER A 14 3.46 -9.82 -0.32
CA SER A 14 3.82 -11.10 0.28
C SER A 14 3.03 -12.23 -0.37
N GLN A 15 3.63 -13.41 -0.43
CA GLN A 15 2.91 -14.59 -0.87
C GLN A 15 1.90 -14.99 0.21
N SER A 16 0.63 -15.03 -0.14
CA SER A 16 -0.44 -15.54 0.72
C SER A 16 -0.81 -16.94 0.25
N GLY A 17 -1.21 -17.81 1.17
CA GLY A 17 -1.51 -19.22 0.88
C GLY A 17 -2.38 -19.43 -0.38
N GLN A 18 -2.24 -20.61 -1.01
CA GLN A 18 -2.90 -20.99 -2.26
C GLN A 18 -2.60 -20.05 -3.44
N ALA A 19 -1.33 -19.95 -3.83
CA ALA A 19 -0.90 -19.34 -5.09
C ALA A 19 -1.39 -17.89 -5.32
N ARG A 20 -1.63 -17.13 -4.25
CA ARG A 20 -2.03 -15.72 -4.32
C ARG A 20 -0.97 -14.84 -3.67
N TRP A 21 -1.03 -13.57 -4.01
CA TRP A 21 -0.13 -12.54 -3.52
C TRP A 21 -0.95 -11.50 -2.79
N LYS A 22 -0.73 -11.34 -1.50
CA LYS A 22 -1.30 -10.23 -0.74
C LYS A 22 -0.47 -8.99 -1.01
N TRP A 23 -1.12 -7.87 -1.29
CA TRP A 23 -0.51 -6.56 -1.18
C TRP A 23 -1.19 -5.79 -0.04
N ASN A 24 -0.43 -4.91 0.60
CA ASN A 24 -0.98 -3.96 1.57
C ASN A 24 -0.22 -2.64 1.54
N VAL A 25 -0.94 -1.56 1.81
CA VAL A 25 -0.38 -0.23 2.06
C VAL A 25 -0.45 0.05 3.55
N SER A 26 0.66 0.46 4.15
CA SER A 26 0.75 0.80 5.57
C SER A 26 1.33 2.18 5.81
N GLU A 27 0.91 2.82 6.90
CA GLU A 27 1.58 3.98 7.50
C GLU A 27 2.22 3.52 8.82
N GLY A 28 3.54 3.29 8.78
CA GLY A 28 4.23 2.60 9.85
C GLY A 28 3.66 1.21 10.11
N ILE A 29 3.13 0.97 11.32
CA ILE A 29 2.57 -0.33 11.72
C ILE A 29 1.08 -0.50 11.35
N VAL A 30 0.43 0.54 10.82
CA VAL A 30 -1.01 0.54 10.57
C VAL A 30 -1.27 0.18 9.11
N GLU A 31 -1.96 -0.93 8.86
CA GLU A 31 -2.46 -1.28 7.53
C GLU A 31 -3.65 -0.38 7.16
N ILE A 32 -3.55 0.33 6.04
CA ILE A 32 -4.57 1.28 5.55
C ILE A 32 -5.39 0.67 4.43
N ALA A 33 -4.77 -0.11 3.56
CA ALA A 33 -5.42 -0.80 2.45
C ALA A 33 -4.74 -2.14 2.21
N ALA A 34 -5.50 -3.13 1.71
CA ALA A 34 -4.96 -4.42 1.33
C ALA A 34 -5.82 -5.08 0.26
N GLY A 35 -5.20 -6.00 -0.48
CA GLY A 35 -5.87 -6.80 -1.51
C GLY A 35 -5.08 -8.07 -1.83
N TYR A 36 -5.63 -8.86 -2.75
CA TYR A 36 -5.05 -10.14 -3.14
C TYR A 36 -5.09 -10.29 -4.66
N GLU A 37 -3.96 -10.70 -5.23
CA GLU A 37 -3.82 -10.93 -6.66
C GLU A 37 -3.27 -12.31 -6.99
N VAL A 38 -3.48 -12.75 -8.23
CA VAL A 38 -3.01 -14.06 -8.70
C VAL A 38 -1.51 -14.06 -8.97
N THR A 39 -0.92 -12.90 -9.27
CA THR A 39 0.52 -12.77 -9.54
C THR A 39 1.16 -11.70 -8.68
N ARG A 40 2.47 -11.86 -8.40
CA ARG A 40 3.26 -10.86 -7.67
C ARG A 40 3.24 -9.50 -8.37
N GLN A 41 3.33 -9.52 -9.70
CA GLN A 41 3.36 -8.29 -10.49
C GLN A 41 2.04 -7.53 -10.41
N ALA A 42 0.91 -8.24 -10.49
CA ALA A 42 -0.41 -7.61 -10.30
C ALA A 42 -0.55 -7.05 -8.87
N ALA A 43 -0.13 -7.81 -7.85
CA ALA A 43 -0.15 -7.34 -6.47
C ALA A 43 0.67 -6.05 -6.26
N GLN A 44 1.85 -5.97 -6.89
CA GLN A 44 2.67 -4.75 -6.85
C GLN A 44 1.96 -3.58 -7.54
N ALA A 45 1.43 -3.79 -8.75
CA ALA A 45 0.77 -2.74 -9.51
C ALA A 45 -0.47 -2.19 -8.79
N GLU A 46 -1.28 -3.05 -8.19
CA GLU A 46 -2.46 -2.64 -7.41
C GLU A 46 -2.05 -1.93 -6.11
N GLY A 47 -1.04 -2.44 -5.40
CA GLY A 47 -0.48 -1.79 -4.22
C GLY A 47 0.06 -0.39 -4.50
N ASP A 48 0.83 -0.22 -5.58
CA ASP A 48 1.37 1.07 -6.00
C ASP A 48 0.24 2.03 -6.42
N SER A 49 -0.78 1.53 -7.12
CA SER A 49 -1.95 2.32 -7.50
C SER A 49 -2.71 2.84 -6.27
N ALA A 50 -2.92 1.96 -5.27
CA ALA A 50 -3.55 2.33 -4.01
C ALA A 50 -2.71 3.35 -3.22
N LEU A 51 -1.39 3.18 -3.19
CA LEU A 51 -0.44 4.12 -2.59
C LEU A 51 -0.57 5.51 -3.22
N PHE A 52 -0.52 5.61 -4.56
CA PHE A 52 -0.65 6.88 -5.26
C PHE A 52 -2.01 7.54 -5.03
N ALA A 53 -3.09 6.75 -4.99
CA ALA A 53 -4.41 7.28 -4.67
C ALA A 53 -4.44 7.89 -3.24
N LEU A 54 -3.90 7.21 -2.24
CA LEU A 54 -3.84 7.71 -0.85
C LEU A 54 -2.99 8.98 -0.71
N LEU A 55 -1.85 9.05 -1.41
CA LEU A 55 -1.01 10.25 -1.46
C LEU A 55 -1.73 11.42 -2.16
N SER A 56 -2.57 11.15 -3.16
CA SER A 56 -3.30 12.18 -3.90
C SER A 56 -4.43 12.83 -3.09
N ILE A 57 -5.10 12.06 -2.21
CA ILE A 57 -6.15 12.56 -1.30
C ILE A 57 -5.56 13.45 -0.21
N SER A 58 -4.29 13.22 0.13
CA SER A 58 -3.58 13.84 1.26
C SER A 58 -3.13 15.29 1.02
N ARG A 59 -3.39 15.88 -0.15
CA ARG A 59 -3.12 17.30 -0.43
C ARG A 59 -4.32 18.17 -0.03
N LYS A 60 -4.51 18.42 1.28
CA LYS A 60 -5.35 19.52 1.77
C LYS A 60 -4.72 20.15 2.99
#